data_AF-G6ATW5-F1
#
_entry.id   AF-G6ATW5-F1
#
_cell.length_a   1.000
_cell.length_b   1.000
_cell.length_c   1.000
_cell.angle_alpha   90.00
_cell.angle_beta   90.00
_cell.angle_gamma   90.00
#
_symmetry.space_group_name_H-M   'P 1'
#
loop_
_entity.id
_entity.type
_entity.pdbx_description
1 polymer ?
#
loop_
_entity_poly.entity_id
_entity_poly.type
_entity_poly.pdbx_seq_one_letter_code
_entity_poly.pdbx_strand_id
1 'polypeptide(L)'
;MTIVFVSTACELKLKQFGEGSQTTLIEIQRYDRLESRYLTTGDFSALQQMNIEYPMETRTLIEDVLRLGEVNDPGINSKFLQFYQDTTLQIIITEAEVQYASVSDISKQLNKAFDRLRKLSPNVSIPTVYLQIGALDQSVVVGNNSIGISLDKYLGEYYPLYDRFYTEAQRAQMTREHIVPDCMFFYMLSIYPLKDYEVRSQYERDLHVGKIMWIVNNLLDKKFFSTKYVEKVDRYVRKNSLSAKQLLENNL
;
A
#
# COMPACT_ATOMS: atom_id res chain seq x y z
N MET A 1 -43.58 5.71 -40.26
CA MET A 1 -42.27 5.11 -39.94
C MET A 1 -41.55 6.07 -39.01
N THR A 2 -41.34 5.59 -37.80
CA THR A 2 -40.74 6.23 -36.63
C THR A 2 -39.31 6.69 -36.93
N ILE A 3 -38.86 7.76 -36.29
CA ILE A 3 -37.82 7.71 -35.25
C ILE A 3 -37.59 9.13 -34.70
N VAL A 4 -37.94 9.28 -33.43
CA VAL A 4 -37.51 10.35 -32.54
C VAL A 4 -36.14 9.94 -32.00
N PHE A 5 -35.12 10.77 -32.19
CA PHE A 5 -33.87 10.71 -31.44
C PHE A 5 -33.76 11.99 -30.61
N VAL A 6 -34.20 11.93 -29.36
CA VAL A 6 -33.81 12.91 -28.34
C VAL A 6 -32.62 12.31 -27.61
N SER A 7 -31.42 12.69 -28.04
CA SER A 7 -30.17 12.33 -27.36
C SER A 7 -30.02 13.20 -26.12
N THR A 8 -30.11 12.58 -24.96
CA THR A 8 -29.73 13.13 -23.66
C THR A 8 -28.25 13.50 -23.67
N ALA A 9 -27.94 14.73 -23.29
CA ALA A 9 -26.58 15.22 -23.13
C ALA A 9 -25.89 14.47 -21.99
N CYS A 10 -25.00 13.53 -22.33
CA CYS A 10 -23.93 13.10 -21.43
C CYS A 10 -22.75 14.07 -21.61
N GLU A 11 -22.41 14.80 -20.55
CA GLU A 11 -21.15 15.55 -20.43
C GLU A 11 -19.96 14.59 -20.49
N LEU A 12 -19.44 14.36 -21.70
CA LEU A 12 -18.10 13.86 -21.90
C LEU A 12 -17.12 14.95 -21.47
N LYS A 13 -16.63 14.88 -20.22
CA LYS A 13 -15.44 15.62 -19.77
C LYS A 13 -14.24 15.13 -20.56
N LEU A 14 -13.98 15.81 -21.67
CA LEU A 14 -12.79 15.65 -22.50
C LEU A 14 -11.56 16.08 -21.68
N LYS A 15 -10.78 15.11 -21.18
CA LYS A 15 -9.45 15.39 -20.60
C LYS A 15 -8.57 15.99 -21.69
N GLN A 16 -8.21 17.26 -21.54
CA GLN A 16 -7.19 17.92 -22.36
C GLN A 16 -5.84 17.23 -22.13
N PHE A 17 -5.36 16.50 -23.13
CA PHE A 17 -3.98 16.02 -23.17
C PHE A 17 -3.07 17.19 -23.54
N GLY A 18 -2.44 17.78 -22.53
CA GLY A 18 -1.32 18.70 -22.69
C GLY A 18 -0.01 17.92 -22.86
N GLU A 19 0.83 18.40 -23.77
CA GLU A 19 2.13 17.87 -24.17
C GLU A 19 3.07 17.61 -22.98
N GLY A 20 3.79 16.49 -23.04
CA GLY A 20 4.82 16.09 -22.07
C GLY A 20 4.38 15.09 -21.00
N SER A 21 3.31 14.31 -21.23
CA SER A 21 2.86 13.24 -20.33
C SER A 21 3.98 12.20 -20.12
N GLN A 22 4.71 12.33 -19.01
CA GLN A 22 5.32 11.15 -18.41
C GLN A 22 4.16 10.21 -18.10
N THR A 23 4.15 9.03 -18.71
CA THR A 23 3.18 7.99 -18.40
C THR A 23 3.36 7.59 -16.94
N THR A 24 2.43 8.02 -16.08
CA THR A 24 2.34 7.57 -14.69
C THR A 24 2.07 6.07 -14.69
N LEU A 25 2.99 5.30 -14.10
CA LEU A 25 2.88 3.85 -13.93
C LEU A 25 1.95 3.49 -12.76
N ILE A 26 1.96 4.31 -11.71
CA ILE A 26 1.16 4.11 -10.51
C ILE A 26 0.25 5.33 -10.32
N GLU A 27 -1.04 5.10 -10.36
CA GLU A 27 -2.05 6.03 -9.86
C GLU A 27 -2.55 5.50 -8.51
N ILE A 28 -2.45 6.31 -7.46
CA ILE A 28 -2.92 5.91 -6.13
C ILE A 28 -4.43 6.06 -6.07
N GLN A 29 -5.13 4.95 -5.83
CA GLN A 29 -6.57 4.93 -5.63
C GLN A 29 -6.93 5.37 -4.21
N ARG A 30 -7.91 6.26 -4.09
CA ARG A 30 -8.33 6.89 -2.82
C ARG A 30 -9.52 6.16 -2.19
N TYR A 31 -9.37 4.86 -1.97
CA TYR A 31 -10.38 4.02 -1.32
C TYR A 31 -10.72 4.53 0.09
N ASP A 32 -9.71 5.00 0.82
CA ASP A 32 -9.80 5.69 2.12
C ASP A 32 -10.87 6.79 2.19
N ARG A 33 -11.15 7.48 1.07
CA ARG A 33 -12.18 8.54 1.04
C ARG A 33 -13.61 7.99 1.01
N LEU A 34 -13.82 6.87 0.32
CA LEU A 34 -15.11 6.19 0.32
C LEU A 34 -15.34 5.54 1.69
N GLU A 35 -14.29 4.93 2.22
CA GLU A 35 -14.26 4.36 3.56
C GLU A 35 -14.59 5.43 4.62
N SER A 36 -13.88 6.57 4.64
CA SER A 36 -14.16 7.69 5.57
C SER A 36 -15.63 8.13 5.50
N ARG A 37 -16.17 8.38 4.29
CA ARG A 37 -17.57 8.79 4.12
C ARG A 37 -18.55 7.75 4.68
N TYR A 38 -18.34 6.47 4.38
CA TYR A 38 -19.22 5.44 4.91
C TYR A 38 -19.15 5.35 6.43
N LEU A 39 -17.94 5.32 6.99
CA LEU A 39 -17.71 5.05 8.40
C LEU A 39 -18.01 6.23 9.33
N THR A 40 -17.96 7.47 8.82
CA THR A 40 -18.25 8.69 9.60
C THR A 40 -19.71 9.12 9.50
N THR A 41 -20.35 8.96 8.33
CA THR A 41 -21.72 9.46 8.11
C THR A 41 -22.76 8.37 7.82
N GLY A 42 -22.36 7.10 7.70
CA GLY A 42 -23.25 6.02 7.29
C GLY A 42 -23.71 6.12 5.82
N ASP A 43 -22.91 6.77 4.96
CA ASP A 43 -23.28 7.01 3.56
C ASP A 43 -23.34 5.71 2.75
N PHE A 44 -24.55 5.21 2.53
CA PHE A 44 -24.78 3.96 1.79
C PHE A 44 -24.33 4.03 0.32
N SER A 45 -24.29 5.24 -0.28
CA SER A 45 -23.78 5.39 -1.66
C SER A 45 -22.28 5.14 -1.72
N ALA A 46 -21.54 5.58 -0.70
CA ALA A 46 -20.12 5.31 -0.57
C ALA A 46 -19.87 3.80 -0.38
N LEU A 47 -20.64 3.15 0.49
CA LEU A 47 -20.60 1.69 0.64
C LEU A 47 -20.88 0.95 -0.67
N GLN A 48 -21.87 1.41 -1.45
CA GLN A 48 -22.16 0.80 -2.74
C GLN A 48 -20.98 0.94 -3.71
N GLN A 49 -20.34 2.12 -3.76
CA GLN A 49 -19.15 2.35 -4.59
C GLN A 49 -17.98 1.49 -4.13
N MET A 50 -17.74 1.34 -2.82
CA MET A 50 -16.73 0.43 -2.29
C MET A 50 -16.93 -1.00 -2.81
N ASN A 51 -18.17 -1.50 -2.78
CA ASN A 51 -18.47 -2.87 -3.22
C ASN A 51 -18.45 -3.08 -4.75
N ILE A 52 -18.66 -2.02 -5.55
CA ILE A 52 -18.70 -2.11 -7.02
C ILE A 52 -17.34 -1.82 -7.64
N GLU A 53 -16.68 -0.74 -7.20
CA GLU A 53 -15.42 -0.26 -7.77
C GLU A 53 -14.19 -0.89 -7.10
N TYR A 54 -14.33 -1.28 -5.83
CA TYR A 54 -13.24 -1.81 -4.98
C TYR A 54 -13.62 -3.11 -4.26
N PRO A 55 -14.18 -4.13 -4.96
CA PRO A 55 -14.73 -5.31 -4.32
C PRO A 55 -13.68 -6.14 -3.58
N MET A 56 -12.44 -6.19 -4.10
CA MET A 56 -11.36 -6.97 -3.50
C MET A 56 -10.77 -6.25 -2.30
N GLU A 57 -10.56 -4.94 -2.40
CA GLU A 57 -10.08 -4.09 -1.31
C GLU A 57 -11.07 -4.11 -0.14
N THR A 58 -12.37 -3.99 -0.43
CA THR A 58 -13.43 -4.06 0.58
C THR A 58 -13.49 -5.43 1.25
N ARG A 59 -13.39 -6.51 0.46
CA ARG A 59 -13.32 -7.87 1.01
C ARG A 59 -12.11 -8.04 1.92
N THR A 60 -10.91 -7.70 1.45
CA THR A 60 -9.66 -7.85 2.21
C THR A 60 -9.68 -7.02 3.49
N LEU A 61 -10.20 -5.79 3.46
CA LEU A 61 -10.35 -4.98 4.65
C LEU A 61 -11.25 -5.67 5.70
N ILE A 62 -12.42 -6.15 5.28
CA ILE A 62 -13.42 -6.74 6.19
C ILE A 62 -12.98 -8.12 6.71
N GLU A 63 -12.51 -9.00 5.82
CA GLU A 63 -12.24 -10.41 6.09
C GLU A 63 -10.84 -10.62 6.68
N ASP A 64 -9.81 -10.00 6.12
CA ASP A 64 -8.41 -10.32 6.43
C ASP A 64 -7.79 -9.34 7.44
N VAL A 65 -8.06 -8.03 7.27
CA VAL A 65 -7.50 -6.96 8.11
C VAL A 65 -8.30 -6.84 9.41
N LEU A 66 -9.60 -6.54 9.31
CA LEU A 66 -10.45 -6.30 10.48
C LEU A 66 -11.04 -7.58 11.08
N ARG A 67 -11.12 -8.64 10.28
CA ARG A 67 -11.63 -9.97 10.68
C ARG A 67 -13.03 -9.92 11.27
N LEU A 68 -13.92 -9.17 10.64
CA LEU A 68 -15.30 -8.92 11.13
C LEU A 68 -16.31 -10.03 10.76
N GLY A 69 -15.94 -10.88 9.80
CA GLY A 69 -16.80 -11.91 9.21
C GLY A 69 -16.71 -11.91 7.69
N GLU A 70 -17.57 -12.68 7.03
CA GLU A 70 -17.59 -12.77 5.57
C GLU A 70 -18.29 -11.55 4.95
N VAL A 71 -17.76 -11.00 3.86
CA VAL A 71 -18.33 -9.82 3.18
C VAL A 71 -19.73 -10.08 2.58
N ASN A 72 -20.12 -11.35 2.46
CA ASN A 72 -21.44 -11.74 1.97
C ASN A 72 -22.45 -11.95 3.12
N ASP A 73 -22.03 -11.84 4.38
CA ASP A 73 -22.95 -11.97 5.52
C ASP A 73 -23.99 -10.84 5.51
N PRO A 74 -25.31 -11.12 5.66
CA PRO A 74 -26.36 -10.09 5.61
C PRO A 74 -26.18 -8.93 6.60
N GLY A 75 -25.46 -9.15 7.70
CA GLY A 75 -25.19 -8.16 8.73
C GLY A 75 -23.80 -7.51 8.69
N ILE A 76 -22.95 -7.84 7.71
CA ILE A 76 -21.55 -7.43 7.73
C ILE A 76 -21.36 -5.92 7.64
N ASN A 77 -22.14 -5.24 6.81
CA ASN A 77 -22.03 -3.80 6.62
C ASN A 77 -22.36 -3.05 7.91
N SER A 78 -23.38 -3.50 8.64
CA SER A 78 -23.73 -2.94 9.95
C SER A 78 -22.64 -3.20 10.99
N LYS A 79 -22.05 -4.40 11.01
CA LYS A 79 -20.91 -4.72 11.90
C LYS A 79 -19.70 -3.83 11.57
N PHE A 80 -19.41 -3.63 10.30
CA PHE A 80 -18.31 -2.80 9.81
C PHE A 80 -18.49 -1.34 10.22
N LEU A 81 -19.67 -0.77 10.00
CA LEU A 81 -19.98 0.59 10.46
C LEU A 81 -19.89 0.70 11.98
N GLN A 82 -20.46 -0.27 12.72
CA GLN A 82 -20.48 -0.29 14.18
C GLN A 82 -19.06 -0.37 14.77
N PHE A 83 -18.19 -1.17 14.17
CA PHE A 83 -16.79 -1.32 14.59
C PHE A 83 -16.09 0.04 14.63
N TYR A 84 -16.33 0.89 13.63
CA TYR A 84 -15.73 2.23 13.55
C TYR A 84 -16.48 3.31 14.31
N GLN A 85 -17.61 3.04 14.98
CA GLN A 85 -18.27 4.03 15.84
C GLN A 85 -17.50 4.34 17.14
N ASP A 86 -16.42 3.60 17.43
CA ASP A 86 -15.52 3.96 18.51
C ASP A 86 -14.91 5.35 18.28
N THR A 87 -14.96 6.19 19.31
CA THR A 87 -14.49 7.60 19.23
C THR A 87 -13.02 7.71 18.84
N THR A 88 -12.19 6.73 19.21
CA THR A 88 -10.77 6.70 18.86
C THR A 88 -10.60 6.48 17.36
N LEU A 89 -11.34 5.53 16.79
CA LEU A 89 -11.27 5.24 15.35
C LEU A 89 -11.83 6.40 14.51
N GLN A 90 -12.88 7.09 14.98
CA GLN A 90 -13.39 8.29 14.32
C GLN A 90 -12.35 9.44 14.27
N ILE A 91 -11.59 9.62 15.35
CA ILE A 91 -10.49 10.60 15.41
C ILE A 91 -9.40 10.23 14.41
N ILE A 92 -8.98 8.96 14.38
CA ILE A 92 -7.98 8.46 13.43
C ILE A 92 -8.39 8.73 11.98
N ILE A 93 -9.64 8.40 11.61
CA ILE A 93 -10.15 8.63 10.25
C ILE A 93 -10.03 10.11 9.89
N THR A 94 -10.48 11.00 10.79
CA THR A 94 -10.46 12.45 10.57
C THR A 94 -9.05 12.98 10.40
N GLU A 95 -8.12 12.57 11.27
CA GLU A 95 -6.73 13.04 11.24
C GLU A 95 -5.97 12.49 10.05
N ALA A 96 -6.21 11.23 9.67
CA ALA A 96 -5.67 10.64 8.44
C ALA A 96 -6.17 11.40 7.20
N GLU A 97 -7.47 11.71 7.13
CA GLU A 97 -8.04 12.47 6.01
C GLU A 97 -7.39 13.85 5.86
N VAL A 98 -7.16 14.56 6.97
CA VAL A 98 -6.48 15.85 7.00
C VAL A 98 -5.02 15.72 6.55
N GLN A 99 -4.25 14.81 7.15
CA GLN A 99 -2.82 14.64 6.88
C GLN A 99 -2.55 14.14 5.45
N TYR A 100 -3.48 13.37 4.88
CA TYR A 100 -3.39 12.77 3.55
C TYR A 100 -4.38 13.37 2.55
N ALA A 101 -4.79 14.63 2.76
CA ALA A 101 -5.56 15.40 1.78
C ALA A 101 -4.87 15.42 0.40
N SER A 102 -3.54 15.50 0.39
CA SER A 102 -2.68 15.32 -0.79
C SER A 102 -1.71 14.15 -0.58
N VAL A 103 -1.48 13.37 -1.64
CA VAL A 103 -0.55 12.22 -1.69
C VAL A 103 0.36 12.28 -2.92
N SER A 104 0.51 13.46 -3.51
CA SER A 104 1.28 13.67 -4.75
C SER A 104 2.76 13.32 -4.61
N ASP A 105 3.34 13.60 -3.45
CA ASP A 105 4.71 13.21 -3.08
C ASP A 105 4.89 11.69 -3.02
N ILE A 106 3.92 10.99 -2.43
CA ILE A 106 3.91 9.52 -2.34
C ILE A 106 3.77 8.92 -3.74
N SER A 107 2.83 9.43 -4.54
CA SER A 107 2.63 8.99 -5.93
C SER A 107 3.89 9.19 -6.78
N LYS A 108 4.54 10.35 -6.68
CA LYS A 108 5.78 10.63 -7.42
C LYS A 108 6.92 9.67 -7.03
N GLN A 109 7.06 9.39 -5.74
CA GLN A 109 8.08 8.47 -5.23
C GLN A 109 7.80 7.02 -5.67
N LEU A 110 6.56 6.55 -5.59
CA LEU A 110 6.17 5.23 -6.09
C LEU A 110 6.44 5.09 -7.59
N ASN A 111 6.01 6.06 -8.40
CA ASN A 111 6.26 6.05 -9.85
C ASN A 111 7.75 5.91 -10.17
N LYS A 112 8.61 6.67 -9.47
CA LYS A 112 10.06 6.57 -9.64
C LYS A 112 10.62 5.20 -9.24
N ALA A 113 10.13 4.64 -8.13
CA ALA A 113 10.56 3.33 -7.64
C ALA A 113 10.12 2.20 -8.59
N PHE A 114 8.88 2.21 -9.05
CA PHE A 114 8.34 1.23 -9.99
C PHE A 114 8.94 1.35 -11.39
N ASP A 115 9.27 2.56 -11.87
CA ASP A 115 10.01 2.71 -13.13
C ASP A 115 11.40 2.06 -13.07
N ARG A 116 12.11 2.25 -11.95
CA ARG A 116 13.39 1.56 -11.70
C ARG A 116 13.22 0.05 -11.57
N LEU A 117 12.17 -0.40 -10.89
CA LEU A 117 11.88 -1.83 -10.77
C LEU A 117 11.60 -2.48 -12.12
N ARG A 118 10.84 -1.82 -13.00
CA ARG A 118 10.58 -2.31 -14.35
C ARG A 118 11.86 -2.38 -15.19
N LYS A 119 12.79 -1.43 -15.04
CA LYS A 119 14.11 -1.52 -15.68
C LYS A 119 14.93 -2.70 -15.16
N LEU A 120 14.79 -3.00 -13.87
CA LEU A 120 15.48 -4.11 -13.21
C LEU A 120 14.89 -5.48 -13.58
N SER A 121 13.56 -5.55 -13.69
CA SER A 121 12.76 -6.73 -13.99
C SER A 121 11.65 -6.35 -14.99
N PRO A 122 11.91 -6.43 -16.32
CA PRO A 122 10.98 -5.96 -17.35
C PRO A 122 9.61 -6.63 -17.37
N ASN A 123 9.51 -7.86 -16.85
CA ASN A 123 8.28 -8.64 -16.83
C ASN A 123 7.53 -8.54 -15.48
N VAL A 124 7.93 -7.61 -14.60
CA VAL A 124 7.27 -7.42 -13.30
C VAL A 124 5.83 -6.93 -13.49
N SER A 125 4.90 -7.55 -12.77
CA SER A 125 3.48 -7.16 -12.80
C SER A 125 3.26 -5.92 -11.94
N ILE A 126 3.00 -4.76 -12.55
CA ILE A 126 2.77 -3.52 -11.80
C ILE A 126 1.42 -3.63 -11.06
N PRO A 127 1.41 -3.47 -9.72
CA PRO A 127 0.20 -3.60 -8.93
C PRO A 127 -0.62 -2.31 -8.94
N THR A 128 -1.93 -2.45 -8.70
CA THR A 128 -2.77 -1.32 -8.28
C THR A 128 -2.39 -0.91 -6.85
N VAL A 129 -2.27 0.38 -6.56
CA VAL A 129 -1.99 0.88 -5.21
C VAL A 129 -3.18 1.67 -4.71
N TYR A 130 -3.68 1.35 -3.52
CA TYR A 130 -4.79 2.05 -2.88
C TYR A 130 -4.45 2.41 -1.43
N LEU A 131 -5.13 3.43 -0.91
CA LEU A 131 -5.04 3.86 0.49
C LEU A 131 -6.28 3.41 1.23
N GLN A 132 -6.14 3.06 2.51
CA GLN A 132 -7.24 2.63 3.39
C GLN A 132 -6.99 3.07 4.84
N ILE A 133 -7.96 2.83 5.71
CA ILE A 133 -7.84 2.87 7.17
C ILE A 133 -7.94 1.44 7.70
N GLY A 134 -6.87 0.96 8.35
CA GLY A 134 -6.74 -0.44 8.75
C GLY A 134 -7.00 -0.73 10.23
N ALA A 135 -7.57 0.22 10.96
CA ALA A 135 -7.75 0.20 12.42
C ALA A 135 -6.47 -0.18 13.19
N LEU A 136 -5.32 0.36 12.74
CA LEU A 136 -4.00 0.15 13.33
C LEU A 136 -3.49 -1.31 13.25
N ASP A 137 -4.07 -2.19 12.45
CA ASP A 137 -3.61 -3.58 12.34
C ASP A 137 -2.34 -3.68 11.47
N GLN A 138 -2.51 -3.63 10.14
CA GLN A 138 -1.43 -3.85 9.17
C GLN A 138 -1.07 -2.57 8.42
N SER A 139 0.23 -2.28 8.28
CA SER A 139 0.71 -1.10 7.55
C SER A 139 0.54 -1.21 6.03
N VAL A 140 0.79 -2.40 5.48
CA VAL A 140 0.71 -2.67 4.04
C VAL A 140 0.12 -4.07 3.85
N VAL A 141 -0.85 -4.18 2.95
CA VAL A 141 -1.49 -5.44 2.55
C VAL A 141 -1.21 -5.68 1.08
N VAL A 142 -0.71 -6.87 0.72
CA VAL A 142 -0.37 -7.21 -0.68
C VAL A 142 -1.11 -8.47 -1.09
N GLY A 143 -1.86 -8.40 -2.19
CA GLY A 143 -2.64 -9.54 -2.71
C GLY A 143 -3.37 -9.16 -3.99
N ASN A 144 -3.75 -10.13 -4.82
CA ASN A 144 -4.56 -9.90 -6.03
C ASN A 144 -4.03 -8.81 -6.99
N ASN A 145 -2.70 -8.71 -7.13
CA ASN A 145 -2.04 -7.65 -7.89
C ASN A 145 -2.40 -6.23 -7.40
N SER A 146 -2.71 -6.07 -6.11
CA SER A 146 -2.91 -4.78 -5.45
C SER A 146 -2.08 -4.66 -4.17
N ILE A 147 -1.86 -3.40 -3.76
CA ILE A 147 -1.20 -3.02 -2.51
C ILE A 147 -2.10 -2.01 -1.79
N GLY A 148 -2.60 -2.39 -0.62
CA GLY A 148 -3.30 -1.50 0.30
C GLY A 148 -2.32 -0.88 1.30
N ILE A 149 -2.34 0.44 1.43
CA ILE A 149 -1.52 1.19 2.40
C ILE A 149 -2.47 1.77 3.45
N SER A 150 -2.31 1.34 4.70
CA SER A 150 -3.14 1.79 5.81
C SER A 150 -2.59 3.11 6.36
N LEU A 151 -3.26 4.23 6.10
CA LEU A 151 -2.75 5.58 6.40
C LEU A 151 -2.64 5.86 7.90
N ASP A 152 -3.53 5.24 8.67
CA ASP A 152 -3.56 5.26 10.13
C ASP A 152 -2.33 4.62 10.77
N LYS A 153 -1.47 3.96 9.99
CA LYS A 153 -0.15 3.46 10.43
C LYS A 153 1.00 4.44 10.23
N TYR A 154 0.74 5.63 9.69
CA TYR A 154 1.77 6.61 9.35
C TYR A 154 1.42 8.05 9.77
N LEU A 155 0.72 8.23 10.89
CA LEU A 155 0.31 9.55 11.41
C LEU A 155 1.47 10.33 12.05
N GLY A 156 2.61 9.68 12.27
CA GLY A 156 3.82 10.28 12.83
C GLY A 156 4.29 9.55 14.08
N GLU A 157 5.60 9.59 14.34
CA GLU A 157 6.24 8.89 15.45
C GLU A 157 5.64 9.25 16.82
N TYR A 158 5.26 10.52 16.99
CA TYR A 158 4.69 11.06 18.23
C TYR A 158 3.16 11.16 18.20
N TYR A 159 2.49 10.45 17.30
CA TYR A 159 1.04 10.41 17.30
C TYR A 159 0.53 9.80 18.63
N PRO A 160 -0.21 10.54 19.47
CA PRO A 160 -0.42 10.18 20.89
C PRO A 160 -1.02 8.79 21.11
N LEU A 161 -1.85 8.31 20.19
CA LEU A 161 -2.49 7.00 20.33
C LEU A 161 -1.51 5.84 20.19
N TYR A 162 -0.42 6.01 19.43
CA TYR A 162 0.54 4.95 19.18
C TYR A 162 1.25 4.49 20.46
N ASP A 163 1.35 5.36 21.48
CA ASP A 163 1.93 5.02 22.80
C ASP A 163 1.23 3.84 23.48
N ARG A 164 -0.05 3.60 23.17
CA ARG A 164 -0.83 2.53 23.80
C ARG A 164 -0.58 1.16 23.18
N PHE A 165 -0.13 1.10 21.92
CA PHE A 165 -0.12 -0.12 21.12
C PHE A 165 1.26 -0.49 20.56
N TYR A 166 2.19 0.46 20.48
CA TYR A 166 3.47 0.27 19.81
C TYR A 166 4.65 0.72 20.65
N THR A 167 5.75 -0.03 20.52
CA THR A 167 7.06 0.32 21.08
C THR A 167 7.64 1.55 20.39
N GLU A 168 8.55 2.26 21.04
CA GLU A 168 9.28 3.40 20.47
C GLU A 168 9.94 3.05 19.12
N ALA A 169 10.57 1.87 19.03
CA ALA A 169 11.22 1.41 17.81
C ALA A 169 10.24 1.16 16.64
N GLN A 170 9.00 0.74 16.93
CA GLN A 170 7.95 0.63 15.92
C GLN A 170 7.46 2.01 15.51
N ARG A 171 7.20 2.91 16.48
CA ARG A 171 6.69 4.26 16.20
C ARG A 171 7.66 5.11 15.38
N ALA A 172 8.97 4.96 15.58
CA ALA A 172 9.98 5.62 14.75
C ALA A 172 9.82 5.30 13.24
N GLN A 173 9.16 4.18 12.92
CA GLN A 173 8.86 3.74 11.55
C GLN A 173 7.44 4.10 11.09
N MET A 174 6.61 4.68 11.95
CA MET A 174 5.21 5.01 11.67
C MET A 174 5.05 6.45 11.18
N THR A 175 5.85 6.84 10.18
CA THR A 175 5.87 8.19 9.60
C THR A 175 5.61 8.15 8.10
N ARG A 176 5.13 9.27 7.54
CA ARG A 176 4.87 9.42 6.09
C ARG A 176 6.05 8.98 5.20
N GLU A 177 7.29 9.21 5.66
CA GLU A 177 8.50 8.82 4.92
C GLU A 177 8.67 7.30 4.75
N HIS A 178 8.03 6.49 5.61
CA HIS A 178 8.08 5.03 5.56
C HIS A 178 7.08 4.42 4.58
N ILE A 179 6.06 5.16 4.15
CA ILE A 179 5.00 4.64 3.25
C ILE A 179 5.58 4.00 1.99
N VAL A 180 6.44 4.71 1.26
CA VAL A 180 6.99 4.20 -0.01
C VAL A 180 8.03 3.08 0.21
N PRO A 181 8.99 3.21 1.15
CA PRO A 181 9.88 2.11 1.51
C PRO A 181 9.16 0.83 1.90
N ASP A 182 8.15 0.92 2.76
CA ASP A 182 7.41 -0.25 3.24
C ASP A 182 6.57 -0.86 2.11
N CYS A 183 5.89 -0.04 1.32
CA CYS A 183 5.16 -0.48 0.12
C CYS A 183 6.07 -1.27 -0.83
N MET A 184 7.23 -0.72 -1.18
CA MET A 184 8.19 -1.40 -2.05
C MET A 184 8.76 -2.66 -1.40
N PHE A 185 9.02 -2.64 -0.09
CA PHE A 185 9.55 -3.80 0.64
C PHE A 185 8.58 -4.97 0.65
N PHE A 186 7.33 -4.76 1.08
CA PHE A 186 6.32 -5.82 1.13
C PHE A 186 5.95 -6.33 -0.26
N TYR A 187 5.88 -5.44 -1.26
CA TYR A 187 5.67 -5.84 -2.64
C TYR A 187 6.83 -6.71 -3.16
N MET A 188 8.08 -6.31 -2.93
CA MET A 188 9.24 -7.09 -3.36
C MET A 188 9.31 -8.46 -2.66
N LEU A 189 8.94 -8.54 -1.38
CA LEU A 189 8.83 -9.80 -0.67
C LEU A 189 7.76 -10.72 -1.28
N SER A 190 6.63 -10.18 -1.74
CA SER A 190 5.55 -10.99 -2.29
C SER A 190 5.91 -11.61 -3.66
N ILE A 191 6.63 -10.86 -4.50
CA ILE A 191 7.02 -11.33 -5.85
C ILE A 191 8.38 -12.07 -5.87
N TYR A 192 9.19 -11.93 -4.82
CA TYR A 192 10.46 -12.65 -4.66
C TYR A 192 10.52 -13.37 -3.30
N PRO A 193 9.61 -14.34 -3.03
CA PRO A 193 9.57 -15.02 -1.74
C PRO A 193 10.79 -15.91 -1.52
N LEU A 194 11.16 -16.11 -0.25
CA LEU A 194 12.16 -17.10 0.12
C LEU A 194 11.62 -18.52 -0.12
N LYS A 195 12.31 -19.29 -0.96
CA LYS A 195 11.96 -20.70 -1.22
C LYS A 195 12.14 -21.56 0.03
N ASP A 196 11.20 -22.48 0.23
CA ASP A 196 11.20 -23.45 1.34
C ASP A 196 11.23 -22.77 2.72
N TYR A 197 10.59 -21.61 2.87
CA TYR A 197 10.66 -20.75 4.06
C TYR A 197 10.58 -21.50 5.40
N GLU A 198 9.67 -22.48 5.51
CA GLU A 198 9.44 -23.24 6.74
C GLU A 198 10.65 -24.04 7.22
N VAL A 199 11.52 -24.51 6.31
CA VAL A 199 12.71 -25.29 6.66
C VAL A 199 13.99 -24.45 6.73
N ARG A 200 13.92 -23.16 6.38
CA ARG A 200 15.06 -22.23 6.43
C ARG A 200 15.37 -21.81 7.85
N SER A 201 16.66 -21.67 8.16
CA SER A 201 17.12 -21.10 9.43
C SER A 201 16.72 -19.63 9.57
N GLN A 202 16.62 -19.12 10.80
CA GLN A 202 16.36 -17.69 11.04
C GLN A 202 17.41 -16.81 10.37
N TYR A 203 18.66 -17.28 10.30
CA TYR A 203 19.74 -16.56 9.63
C TYR A 203 19.49 -16.39 8.13
N GLU A 204 19.07 -17.46 7.44
CA GLU A 204 18.72 -17.39 6.00
C GLU A 204 17.52 -16.48 5.77
N ARG A 205 16.51 -16.52 6.65
CA ARG A 205 15.33 -15.63 6.59
C ARG A 205 15.74 -14.16 6.73
N ASP A 206 16.54 -13.85 7.73
CA ASP A 206 17.03 -12.49 7.97
C ASP A 206 17.93 -12.00 6.81
N LEU A 207 18.75 -12.89 6.24
CA LEU A 207 19.61 -12.56 5.09
C LEU A 207 18.77 -12.26 3.85
N HIS A 208 17.70 -13.02 3.62
CA HIS A 208 16.74 -12.75 2.55
C HIS A 208 16.03 -11.40 2.74
N VAL A 209 15.55 -11.10 3.94
CA VAL A 209 14.99 -9.78 4.27
C VAL A 209 16.00 -8.66 4.03
N GLY A 210 17.25 -8.84 4.49
CA GLY A 210 18.34 -7.89 4.24
C GLY A 210 18.65 -7.68 2.76
N LYS A 211 18.56 -8.75 1.94
CA LYS A 211 18.71 -8.69 0.48
C LYS A 211 17.61 -7.84 -0.14
N ILE A 212 16.36 -8.07 0.22
CA ILE A 212 15.22 -7.31 -0.29
C ILE A 212 15.30 -5.85 0.13
N MET A 213 15.60 -5.56 1.40
CA MET A 213 15.84 -4.20 1.90
C MET A 213 16.96 -3.48 1.12
N TRP A 214 18.07 -4.18 0.84
CA TRP A 214 19.17 -3.62 0.04
C TRP A 214 18.71 -3.28 -1.39
N ILE A 215 17.90 -4.14 -2.02
CA ILE A 215 17.36 -3.88 -3.36
C ILE A 215 16.39 -2.70 -3.32
N VAL A 216 15.51 -2.62 -2.33
CA VAL A 216 14.59 -1.48 -2.16
C VAL A 216 15.37 -0.18 -2.00
N ASN A 217 16.45 -0.15 -1.21
CA ASN A 217 17.33 1.03 -1.13
C ASN A 217 17.85 1.48 -2.51
N ASN A 218 18.20 0.54 -3.39
CA ASN A 218 18.61 0.84 -4.77
C ASN A 218 17.45 1.37 -5.63
N LEU A 219 16.25 0.78 -5.50
CA LEU A 219 15.04 1.25 -6.18
C LEU A 219 14.65 2.67 -5.74
N LEU A 220 14.84 2.99 -4.47
CA LEU A 220 14.59 4.32 -3.92
C LEU A 220 15.74 5.30 -4.17
N ASP A 221 16.96 4.80 -4.44
CA ASP A 221 18.19 5.60 -4.51
C ASP A 221 18.42 6.38 -3.21
N LYS A 222 18.19 5.68 -2.10
CA LYS A 222 18.34 6.16 -0.72
C LYS A 222 18.73 4.97 0.14
N LYS A 223 19.70 5.14 1.04
CA LYS A 223 19.99 4.15 2.10
C LYS A 223 18.95 4.29 3.21
N PHE A 224 17.74 3.82 2.95
CA PHE A 224 16.64 3.89 3.90
C PHE A 224 16.76 2.80 4.97
N PHE A 225 16.85 1.54 4.55
CA PHE A 225 17.09 0.41 5.44
C PHE A 225 18.59 0.26 5.73
N SER A 226 18.96 0.15 7.00
CA SER A 226 20.38 0.09 7.44
C SER A 226 20.65 -1.03 8.45
N THR A 227 19.98 -2.18 8.31
CA THR A 227 20.17 -3.31 9.23
C THR A 227 21.53 -3.99 9.03
N LYS A 228 21.98 -4.73 10.05
CA LYS A 228 23.21 -5.55 9.96
C LYS A 228 23.22 -6.52 8.76
N TYR A 229 22.05 -6.94 8.27
CA TYR A 229 21.93 -7.83 7.12
C TYR A 229 22.02 -7.06 5.79
N VAL A 230 21.47 -5.85 5.72
CA VAL A 230 21.70 -4.94 4.57
C VAL A 230 23.19 -4.68 4.40
N GLU A 231 23.94 -4.44 5.49
CA GLU A 231 25.39 -4.25 5.44
C GLU A 231 26.16 -5.50 5.01
N LYS A 232 25.71 -6.70 5.45
CA LYS A 232 26.29 -7.97 4.99
C LYS A 232 26.08 -8.17 3.48
N VAL A 233 24.88 -7.90 2.99
CA VAL A 233 24.56 -7.96 1.56
C VAL A 233 25.37 -6.94 0.78
N ASP A 234 25.49 -5.70 1.26
CA ASP A 234 26.27 -4.65 0.61
C ASP A 234 27.75 -5.06 0.44
N ARG A 235 28.36 -5.62 1.49
CA ARG A 235 29.73 -6.15 1.42
C ARG A 235 29.87 -7.29 0.41
N TYR A 236 28.91 -8.21 0.38
CA TYR A 236 28.90 -9.31 -0.58
C TYR A 236 28.77 -8.81 -2.02
N VAL A 237 27.84 -7.87 -2.28
CA VAL A 237 27.62 -7.26 -3.59
C VAL A 237 28.88 -6.56 -4.09
N ARG A 238 29.53 -5.74 -3.24
CA ARG A 238 30.78 -5.04 -3.60
C ARG A 238 31.91 -6.01 -3.89
N LYS A 239 32.11 -7.03 -3.04
CA LYS A 239 33.19 -8.01 -3.20
C LYS A 239 33.08 -8.77 -4.53
N ASN A 240 31.85 -9.07 -4.96
CA ASN A 240 31.58 -9.87 -6.15
C ASN A 240 31.17 -9.01 -7.36
N SER A 241 31.20 -7.66 -7.24
CA SER A 241 30.78 -6.72 -8.29
C SER A 241 29.39 -7.03 -8.88
N LEU A 242 28.43 -7.42 -8.04
CA LEU A 242 27.09 -7.78 -8.49
C LEU A 242 26.23 -6.55 -8.76
N SER A 243 25.42 -6.63 -9.81
CA SER A 243 24.30 -5.70 -10.00
C SER A 243 23.09 -6.11 -9.15
N ALA A 244 22.18 -5.17 -8.89
CA ALA A 244 20.90 -5.48 -8.24
C ALA A 244 20.09 -6.54 -9.00
N LYS A 245 20.25 -6.63 -10.34
CA LYS A 245 19.56 -7.62 -11.18
C LYS A 245 20.08 -9.03 -10.89
N GLN A 246 21.39 -9.19 -10.90
CA GLN A 246 22.03 -10.46 -10.55
C GLN A 246 21.71 -10.85 -9.10
N LEU A 247 21.65 -9.87 -8.20
CA LEU A 247 21.27 -10.14 -6.82
C LEU A 247 19.84 -10.68 -6.73
N LEU A 248 18.87 -10.11 -7.46
CA LEU A 248 17.50 -10.61 -7.49
C LEU A 248 17.44 -12.08 -7.93
N GLU A 249 18.15 -12.43 -8.99
CA GLU A 249 18.18 -13.77 -9.61
C GLU A 249 18.95 -14.81 -8.77
N ASN A 250 19.90 -14.36 -7.93
CA ASN A 250 20.74 -15.23 -7.10
C ASN A 250 20.07 -15.60 -5.77
N ASN A 251 20.19 -16.87 -5.36
CA ASN A 251 19.95 -17.27 -3.97
C ASN A 251 21.22 -16.97 -3.16
N LEU A 252 21.09 -16.16 -2.11
CA LEU A 252 22.14 -15.90 -1.13
C LEU A 252 22.09 -16.91 0.02
#